data_AF-A0A7W0V8S6-F1
#
_entry.id   AF-A0A7W0V8S6-F1
#
_cell.length_a   1.000
_cell.length_b   1.000
_cell.length_c   1.000
_cell.angle_alpha   90.00
_cell.angle_beta   90.00
_cell.angle_gamma   90.00
#
_symmetry.space_group_name_H-M   'P 1'
#
loop_
_entity.id
_entity.type
_entity.pdbx_description
1 polymer ?
#
loop_
_entity_poly.entity_id
_entity_poly.type
_entity_poly.pdbx_seq_one_letter_code
_entity_poly.pdbx_strand_id
1 'polypeptide(L)'
;MADSQELDIELALDRIEGQLDDEMRQHVTAFAAAYAAGTSLPGAPDLSGRASTAAVAKRALTFPTLRPRAVRLLRLVAPILIERDAAVAAARSREPTWAGLRALAAARDAVAVARFRRPALDVLHQLSGIREASVLTLELPAAIGGWTETDHVLEDRALDDAWRYLAELAGAAPALEIIRTDMVRPRFFAVDRGSTGIAVVPKVIDTPAKRFGVLHELGHALVNQQSSYEWPRAFDEAGASYVARLMEAPDQIPGRWYSPLASVARARRTQIARVLDTVERTIQNPTDPPFAKPPWALWHDPGAQAAYVRAEAIAEDIWTRLGPPREGLSIGQDLVYLAIELDSNLAI
;
A
#
# COMPACT_ATOMS: atom_id res chain seq x y z
N MET A 1 -19.36 26.83 -23.15
CA MET A 1 -18.62 25.75 -23.86
C MET A 1 -17.78 24.92 -22.91
N ALA A 2 -17.05 25.51 -21.95
CA ALA A 2 -16.34 24.76 -20.90
C ALA A 2 -17.26 23.83 -20.09
N ASP A 3 -18.43 24.33 -19.68
CA ASP A 3 -19.40 23.57 -18.87
C ASP A 3 -19.91 22.30 -19.57
N SER A 4 -20.03 22.32 -20.91
CA SER A 4 -20.44 21.14 -21.69
C SER A 4 -19.34 20.08 -21.76
N GLN A 5 -18.07 20.51 -21.82
CA GLN A 5 -16.93 19.58 -21.87
C GLN A 5 -16.66 18.94 -20.51
N GLU A 6 -16.85 19.69 -19.43
CA GLU A 6 -16.74 19.20 -18.06
C GLU A 6 -17.79 18.12 -17.78
N LEU A 7 -19.06 18.40 -18.12
CA LEU A 7 -20.16 17.44 -17.98
C LEU A 7 -19.92 16.16 -18.79
N ASP A 8 -19.44 16.25 -20.03
CA ASP A 8 -19.12 15.07 -20.85
C ASP A 8 -18.03 14.20 -20.21
N ILE A 9 -17.05 14.81 -19.55
CA ILE A 9 -15.97 14.10 -18.85
C ILE A 9 -16.48 13.49 -17.55
N GLU A 10 -17.32 14.20 -16.81
CA GLU A 10 -17.97 13.70 -15.60
C GLU A 10 -18.80 12.44 -15.89
N LEU A 11 -19.65 12.48 -16.93
CA LEU A 11 -20.44 11.32 -17.35
C LEU A 11 -19.56 10.15 -17.82
N ALA A 12 -18.41 10.43 -18.44
CA ALA A 12 -17.46 9.40 -18.82
C ALA A 12 -16.77 8.77 -17.59
N LEU A 13 -16.43 9.59 -16.59
CA LEU A 13 -15.91 9.11 -15.31
C LEU A 13 -16.94 8.24 -14.59
N ASP A 14 -18.20 8.67 -14.49
CA ASP A 14 -19.27 7.91 -13.83
C ASP A 14 -19.41 6.51 -14.45
N ARG A 15 -19.40 6.44 -15.79
CA ARG A 15 -19.48 5.17 -16.51
C ARG A 15 -18.29 4.27 -16.23
N ILE A 16 -17.08 4.83 -16.26
CA ILE A 16 -15.83 4.08 -16.00
C ILE A 16 -15.80 3.58 -14.56
N GLU A 17 -16.11 4.44 -13.60
CA GLU A 17 -16.08 4.12 -12.17
C GLU A 17 -17.13 3.04 -11.85
N GLY A 18 -18.35 3.13 -12.38
CA GLY A 18 -19.38 2.11 -12.19
C GLY A 18 -18.98 0.74 -12.77
N GLN A 19 -18.39 0.71 -13.97
CA GLN A 19 -17.90 -0.55 -14.57
C GLN A 19 -16.69 -1.11 -13.82
N LEU A 20 -15.78 -0.24 -13.35
CA LEU A 20 -14.64 -0.67 -12.56
C LEU A 20 -15.06 -1.25 -11.21
N ASP A 21 -16.08 -0.70 -10.54
CA ASP A 21 -16.57 -1.24 -9.26
C ASP A 21 -17.00 -2.70 -9.40
N ASP A 22 -17.80 -3.00 -10.43
CA ASP A 22 -18.27 -4.36 -10.73
C ASP A 22 -17.11 -5.31 -11.07
N GLU A 23 -16.17 -4.90 -11.94
CA GLU A 23 -15.01 -5.71 -12.31
C GLU A 23 -14.06 -5.93 -11.11
N MET A 24 -13.83 -4.89 -10.30
CA MET A 24 -12.89 -4.91 -9.17
C MET A 24 -13.38 -5.82 -8.05
N ARG A 25 -14.66 -5.79 -7.68
CA ARG A 25 -15.22 -6.66 -6.62
C ARG A 25 -14.95 -8.14 -6.93
N GLN A 26 -15.24 -8.55 -8.16
CA GLN A 26 -15.03 -9.92 -8.63
C GLN A 26 -13.53 -10.25 -8.71
N HIS A 27 -12.74 -9.33 -9.28
CA HIS A 27 -11.30 -9.52 -9.43
C HIS A 27 -10.59 -9.66 -8.09
N VAL A 28 -10.85 -8.79 -7.12
CA VAL A 28 -10.22 -8.80 -5.80
C VAL A 28 -10.56 -10.07 -5.05
N THR A 29 -11.80 -10.53 -5.11
CA THR A 29 -12.23 -11.78 -4.47
C THR A 29 -11.48 -12.98 -5.08
N ALA A 30 -11.44 -13.06 -6.41
CA ALA A 30 -10.71 -14.11 -7.12
C ALA A 30 -9.19 -14.05 -6.85
N PHE A 31 -8.63 -12.84 -6.75
CA PHE A 31 -7.23 -12.62 -6.45
C PHE A 31 -6.88 -13.06 -5.03
N ALA A 32 -7.68 -12.67 -4.04
CA ALA A 32 -7.49 -13.07 -2.65
C ALA A 32 -7.53 -14.60 -2.48
N ALA A 33 -8.48 -15.27 -3.14
CA ALA A 33 -8.57 -16.73 -3.16
C ALA A 33 -7.34 -17.38 -3.82
N ALA A 34 -6.93 -16.89 -5.00
CA ALA A 34 -5.75 -17.41 -5.70
C ALA A 34 -4.46 -17.20 -4.91
N TYR A 35 -4.32 -16.03 -4.28
CA TYR A 35 -3.21 -15.68 -3.39
C TYR A 35 -3.16 -16.60 -2.17
N ALA A 36 -4.29 -16.78 -1.47
CA ALA A 36 -4.36 -17.67 -0.32
C ALA A 36 -4.03 -19.12 -0.67
N ALA A 37 -4.41 -19.56 -1.87
CA ALA A 37 -4.10 -20.88 -2.40
C ALA A 37 -2.66 -21.03 -2.94
N GLY A 38 -1.89 -19.94 -3.05
CA GLY A 38 -0.55 -19.97 -3.65
C GLY A 38 -0.55 -20.34 -5.15
N THR A 39 -1.62 -19.98 -5.85
CA THR A 39 -1.82 -20.32 -7.27
C THR A 39 -1.56 -19.12 -8.19
N SER A 40 -1.72 -19.32 -9.50
CA SER A 40 -1.58 -18.23 -10.47
C SER A 40 -2.63 -17.15 -10.22
N LEU A 41 -2.16 -15.92 -10.06
CA LEU A 41 -3.01 -14.77 -9.79
C LEU A 41 -3.79 -14.37 -11.06
N PRO A 42 -5.06 -13.95 -10.95
CA PRO A 42 -5.80 -13.46 -12.09
C PRO A 42 -5.14 -12.21 -12.67
N GLY A 43 -5.22 -12.05 -13.99
CA GLY A 43 -4.77 -10.83 -14.66
C GLY A 43 -5.62 -9.63 -14.22
N ALA A 44 -5.03 -8.43 -14.24
CA ALA A 44 -5.73 -7.20 -13.88
C ALA A 44 -7.05 -7.00 -14.69
N PRO A 45 -8.05 -6.28 -14.15
CA PRO A 45 -9.30 -6.01 -14.86
C PRO A 45 -9.06 -5.41 -16.25
N ASP A 46 -9.94 -5.72 -17.20
CA ASP A 46 -9.76 -5.26 -18.58
C ASP A 46 -9.85 -3.74 -18.65
N LEU A 47 -10.87 -3.15 -18.02
CA LEU A 47 -11.11 -1.72 -18.05
C LEU A 47 -9.95 -0.91 -17.47
N SER A 48 -9.25 -1.45 -16.46
CA SER A 48 -8.05 -0.84 -15.87
C SER A 48 -6.84 -0.82 -16.82
N GLY A 49 -6.81 -1.70 -17.82
CA GLY A 49 -5.77 -1.79 -18.84
C GLY A 49 -6.04 -0.96 -20.10
N ARG A 50 -7.24 -0.37 -20.25
CA ARG A 50 -7.60 0.37 -21.46
C ARG A 50 -6.98 1.76 -21.49
N ALA A 51 -6.37 2.13 -22.63
CA ALA A 51 -5.80 3.46 -22.83
C ALA A 51 -6.86 4.58 -22.71
N SER A 52 -8.12 4.29 -23.08
CA SER A 52 -9.24 5.22 -22.95
C SER A 52 -9.52 5.61 -21.50
N THR A 53 -9.36 4.68 -20.56
CA THR A 53 -9.57 4.92 -19.12
C THR A 53 -8.62 5.98 -18.60
N ALA A 54 -7.31 5.83 -18.89
CA ALA A 54 -6.32 6.84 -18.53
C ALA A 54 -6.48 8.15 -19.32
N ALA A 55 -6.98 8.12 -20.56
CA ALA A 55 -7.23 9.33 -21.34
C ALA A 55 -8.35 10.19 -20.72
N VAL A 56 -9.44 9.56 -20.26
CA VAL A 56 -10.53 10.26 -19.54
C VAL A 56 -10.00 10.86 -18.24
N ALA A 57 -9.25 10.10 -17.44
CA ALA A 57 -8.65 10.61 -16.21
C ALA A 57 -7.72 11.82 -16.46
N LYS A 58 -6.88 11.77 -17.50
CA LYS A 58 -6.00 12.90 -17.86
C LYS A 58 -6.77 14.14 -18.30
N ARG A 59 -7.86 13.98 -19.04
CA ARG A 59 -8.74 15.11 -19.40
C ARG A 59 -9.41 15.70 -18.16
N ALA A 60 -9.85 14.85 -17.23
CA ALA A 60 -10.45 15.31 -15.98
C ALA A 60 -9.49 16.12 -15.09
N LEU A 61 -8.17 15.92 -15.18
CA LEU A 61 -7.18 16.73 -14.43
C LEU A 61 -7.23 18.24 -14.74
N THR A 62 -7.74 18.63 -15.92
CA THR A 62 -7.85 20.05 -16.30
C THR A 62 -9.00 20.78 -15.59
N PHE A 63 -9.89 20.04 -14.92
CA PHE A 63 -11.05 20.57 -14.21
C PHE A 63 -10.84 20.40 -12.69
N PRO A 64 -10.77 21.49 -11.89
CA PRO A 64 -10.51 21.40 -10.45
C PRO A 64 -11.50 20.52 -9.68
N THR A 65 -12.78 20.57 -10.06
CA THR A 65 -13.90 19.78 -9.54
C THR A 65 -13.73 18.27 -9.75
N LEU A 66 -13.18 17.86 -10.90
CA LEU A 66 -13.00 16.45 -11.27
C LEU A 66 -11.62 15.89 -10.90
N ARG A 67 -10.67 16.76 -10.53
CA ARG A 67 -9.29 16.38 -10.22
C ARG A 67 -9.18 15.28 -9.16
N PRO A 68 -9.90 15.30 -8.02
CA PRO A 68 -9.79 14.23 -7.03
C PRO A 68 -10.16 12.85 -7.61
N ARG A 69 -11.23 12.79 -8.42
CA ARG A 69 -11.66 11.56 -9.11
C ARG A 69 -10.64 11.09 -10.14
N ALA A 70 -10.09 12.04 -10.91
CA ALA A 70 -9.06 11.77 -11.90
C ALA A 70 -7.80 11.15 -11.29
N VAL A 71 -7.31 11.72 -10.18
CA VAL A 71 -6.13 11.22 -9.46
C VAL A 71 -6.38 9.83 -8.90
N ARG A 72 -7.56 9.62 -8.33
CA ARG A 72 -8.04 8.32 -7.87
C ARG A 72 -7.94 7.25 -8.96
N LEU A 73 -8.54 7.54 -10.10
CA LEU A 73 -8.52 6.62 -11.24
C LEU A 73 -7.08 6.38 -11.74
N LEU A 74 -6.22 7.41 -11.76
CA LEU A 74 -4.81 7.28 -12.15
C LEU A 74 -3.99 6.42 -11.18
N ARG A 75 -4.27 6.44 -9.87
CA ARG A 75 -3.62 5.55 -8.88
C ARG A 75 -3.82 4.08 -9.25
N LEU A 76 -5.01 3.72 -9.71
CA LEU A 76 -5.33 2.37 -10.16
C LEU A 76 -4.70 2.06 -11.53
N VAL A 77 -4.91 2.91 -12.53
CA VAL A 77 -4.62 2.53 -13.93
C VAL A 77 -3.18 2.81 -14.36
N ALA A 78 -2.50 3.81 -13.79
CA ALA A 78 -1.15 4.16 -14.26
C ALA A 78 -0.13 3.03 -14.03
N PRO A 79 -0.05 2.39 -12.84
CA PRO A 79 0.84 1.26 -12.64
C PRO A 79 0.52 0.09 -13.60
N ILE A 80 -0.77 -0.22 -13.78
CA ILE A 80 -1.21 -1.31 -14.67
C ILE A 80 -0.80 -1.04 -16.12
N LEU A 81 -0.98 0.19 -16.61
CA LEU A 81 -0.61 0.58 -17.97
C LEU A 81 0.89 0.58 -18.22
N ILE A 82 1.70 0.87 -17.19
CA ILE A 82 3.17 0.76 -17.27
C ILE A 82 3.56 -0.72 -17.31
N GLU A 83 3.03 -1.52 -16.39
CA GLU A 83 3.48 -2.91 -16.19
C GLU A 83 2.94 -3.90 -17.23
N ARG A 84 1.84 -3.58 -17.90
CA ARG A 84 1.29 -4.38 -19.02
C ARG A 84 1.99 -4.13 -20.36
N ASP A 85 2.81 -3.09 -20.46
CA ASP A 85 3.51 -2.83 -21.71
C ASP A 85 4.44 -4.00 -22.07
N ALA A 86 4.46 -4.39 -23.36
CA ALA A 86 5.20 -5.56 -23.81
C ALA A 86 6.71 -5.44 -23.51
N ALA A 87 7.27 -4.24 -23.59
CA ALA A 87 8.69 -4.02 -23.29
C ALA A 87 8.99 -4.23 -21.79
N VAL A 88 8.08 -3.78 -20.92
CA VAL A 88 8.19 -3.94 -19.46
C VAL A 88 7.99 -5.39 -19.06
N ALA A 89 6.97 -6.06 -19.60
CA ALA A 89 6.72 -7.48 -19.37
C ALA A 89 7.92 -8.35 -19.81
N ALA A 90 8.49 -8.06 -20.99
CA ALA A 90 9.68 -8.74 -21.47
C ALA A 90 10.89 -8.52 -20.54
N ALA A 91 11.14 -7.29 -20.10
CA ALA A 91 12.21 -6.99 -19.15
C ALA A 91 12.02 -7.70 -17.79
N ARG A 92 10.78 -7.75 -17.31
CA ARG A 92 10.39 -8.38 -16.02
C ARG A 92 10.59 -9.89 -16.02
N SER A 93 10.42 -10.55 -17.16
CA SER A 93 10.60 -12.01 -17.29
C SER A 93 12.06 -12.48 -17.21
N ARG A 94 13.02 -11.55 -17.18
CA ARG A 94 14.45 -11.85 -17.09
C ARG A 94 14.87 -12.18 -15.66
N GLU A 95 16.06 -12.76 -15.52
CA GLU A 95 16.62 -13.06 -14.21
C GLU A 95 16.79 -11.80 -13.34
N PRO A 96 16.44 -11.85 -12.04
CA PRO A 96 16.60 -10.75 -11.09
C PRO A 96 18.08 -10.41 -10.79
N THR A 97 18.71 -9.67 -11.69
CA THR A 97 20.09 -9.14 -11.55
C THR A 97 20.08 -7.61 -11.49
N TRP A 98 21.13 -6.97 -10.99
CA TRP A 98 21.22 -5.50 -10.99
C TRP A 98 21.15 -4.90 -12.40
N ALA A 99 21.78 -5.55 -13.39
CA ALA A 99 21.67 -5.16 -14.79
C ALA A 99 20.23 -5.34 -15.32
N GLY A 100 19.57 -6.44 -14.96
CA GLY A 100 18.17 -6.69 -15.28
C GLY A 100 17.23 -5.64 -14.66
N LEU A 101 17.48 -5.24 -13.41
CA LEU A 101 16.65 -4.26 -12.72
C LEU A 101 16.81 -2.87 -13.34
N ARG A 102 18.02 -2.49 -13.77
CA ARG A 102 18.25 -1.27 -14.56
C ARG A 102 17.51 -1.29 -15.89
N ALA A 103 17.56 -2.40 -16.61
CA ALA A 103 16.83 -2.55 -17.87
C ALA A 103 15.30 -2.47 -17.65
N LEU A 104 14.80 -3.07 -16.57
CA LEU A 104 13.39 -2.99 -16.17
C LEU A 104 12.98 -1.55 -15.82
N ALA A 105 13.79 -0.83 -15.03
CA ALA A 105 13.55 0.58 -14.70
C ALA A 105 13.53 1.46 -15.97
N ALA A 106 14.49 1.28 -16.88
CA ALA A 106 14.53 2.00 -18.15
C ALA A 106 13.30 1.71 -19.04
N ALA A 107 12.84 0.46 -19.09
CA ALA A 107 11.62 0.09 -19.81
C ALA A 107 10.38 0.77 -19.21
N ARG A 108 10.26 0.77 -17.88
CA ARG A 108 9.18 1.48 -17.17
C ARG A 108 9.20 2.97 -17.49
N ASP A 109 10.36 3.60 -17.43
CA ASP A 109 10.52 5.04 -17.72
C ASP A 109 10.16 5.38 -19.16
N ALA A 110 10.57 4.57 -20.14
CA ALA A 110 10.21 4.81 -21.54
C ALA A 110 8.68 4.84 -21.74
N VAL A 111 7.97 3.87 -21.13
CA VAL A 111 6.50 3.80 -21.19
C VAL A 111 5.86 4.95 -20.43
N ALA A 112 6.36 5.27 -19.23
CA ALA A 112 5.83 6.35 -18.41
C ALA A 112 6.04 7.72 -19.06
N VAL A 113 7.20 7.98 -19.68
CA VAL A 113 7.48 9.23 -20.41
C VAL A 113 6.57 9.35 -21.64
N ALA A 114 6.39 8.26 -22.39
CA ALA A 114 5.50 8.26 -23.55
C ALA A 114 4.04 8.57 -23.16
N ARG A 115 3.57 8.02 -22.04
CA ARG A 115 2.16 8.13 -21.60
C ARG A 115 1.91 9.37 -20.74
N PHE A 116 2.76 9.64 -19.77
CA PHE A 116 2.56 10.60 -18.67
C PHE A 116 3.57 11.76 -18.69
N ARG A 117 4.51 11.79 -19.65
CA ARG A 117 5.55 12.84 -19.79
C ARG A 117 6.47 12.97 -18.58
N ARG A 118 6.57 11.92 -17.78
CA ARG A 118 7.38 11.84 -16.56
C ARG A 118 7.99 10.44 -16.43
N PRO A 119 9.15 10.29 -15.77
CA PRO A 119 9.70 8.98 -15.37
C PRO A 119 8.70 8.18 -14.55
N ALA A 120 8.79 6.85 -14.59
CA ALA A 120 7.84 5.96 -13.95
C ALA A 120 7.83 6.13 -12.44
N LEU A 121 9.02 6.22 -11.83
CA LEU A 121 9.15 6.38 -10.39
C LEU A 121 8.51 7.70 -9.91
N ASP A 122 8.66 8.78 -10.66
CA ASP A 122 8.04 10.07 -10.36
C ASP A 122 6.51 10.01 -10.42
N VAL A 123 5.96 9.33 -11.44
CA VAL A 123 4.50 9.10 -11.56
C VAL A 123 4.00 8.31 -10.35
N LEU A 124 4.67 7.22 -9.99
CA LEU A 124 4.28 6.37 -8.86
C LEU A 124 4.39 7.10 -7.53
N HIS A 125 5.45 7.88 -7.33
CA HIS A 125 5.63 8.70 -6.14
C HIS A 125 4.52 9.73 -5.98
N GLN A 126 4.23 10.50 -7.03
CA GLN A 126 3.21 11.52 -7.01
C GLN A 126 1.82 10.93 -6.72
N LEU A 127 1.47 9.82 -7.39
CA LEU A 127 0.19 9.14 -7.16
C LEU A 127 0.09 8.52 -5.76
N SER A 128 1.21 8.10 -5.18
CA SER A 128 1.28 7.53 -3.83
C SER A 128 1.34 8.58 -2.71
N GLY A 129 1.39 9.88 -3.03
CA GLY A 129 1.45 10.97 -2.05
C GLY A 129 2.87 11.29 -1.54
N ILE A 130 3.91 10.93 -2.29
CA ILE A 130 5.32 11.16 -1.94
C ILE A 130 5.82 12.43 -2.64
N ARG A 131 6.50 13.31 -1.90
CA ARG A 131 7.00 14.60 -2.43
C ARG A 131 8.48 14.85 -2.21
N GLU A 132 9.03 14.33 -1.13
CA GLU A 132 10.42 14.53 -0.76
C GLU A 132 11.22 13.27 -1.04
N ALA A 133 12.48 13.45 -1.43
CA ALA A 133 13.45 12.38 -1.48
C ALA A 133 14.00 12.15 -0.07
N SER A 134 14.00 10.91 0.41
CA SER A 134 14.85 10.55 1.54
C SER A 134 16.28 10.40 1.01
N VAL A 135 17.23 11.16 1.54
CA VAL A 135 18.65 10.95 1.24
C VAL A 135 19.33 10.49 2.51
N LEU A 136 19.81 9.25 2.51
CA LEU A 136 20.57 8.65 3.61
C LEU A 136 21.69 7.75 3.09
N THR A 137 22.57 7.37 4.01
CA THR A 137 23.65 6.41 3.81
C THR A 137 23.11 5.03 3.44
N LEU A 138 23.83 4.30 2.57
CA LEU A 138 23.47 2.96 2.09
C LEU A 138 23.75 1.83 3.10
N GLU A 139 23.94 2.16 4.37
CA GLU A 139 24.28 1.18 5.41
C GLU A 139 23.04 0.43 5.89
N LEU A 140 23.11 -0.91 5.80
CA LEU A 140 22.04 -1.76 6.27
C LEU A 140 22.11 -1.94 7.79
N PRO A 141 20.98 -1.77 8.50
CA PRO A 141 20.93 -2.04 9.93
C PRO A 141 21.10 -3.53 10.23
N ALA A 142 21.80 -3.82 11.33
CA ALA A 142 21.98 -5.17 11.84
C ALA A 142 20.63 -5.89 12.06
N ALA A 143 20.61 -7.20 11.90
CA ALA A 143 19.43 -8.01 12.20
C ALA A 143 19.06 -7.94 13.70
N ILE A 144 17.77 -8.10 14.01
CA ILE A 144 17.26 -8.11 15.38
C ILE A 144 17.09 -9.58 15.78
N GLY A 145 17.89 -10.03 16.76
CA GLY A 145 17.72 -11.37 17.35
C GLY A 145 16.32 -11.52 17.94
N GLY A 146 15.72 -12.71 17.83
CA GLY A 146 14.37 -12.98 18.31
C GLY A 146 13.22 -12.53 17.40
N TRP A 147 13.43 -11.66 16.41
CA TRP A 147 12.32 -11.11 15.60
C TRP A 147 11.56 -12.17 14.79
N THR A 148 12.29 -13.16 14.28
CA THR A 148 11.76 -14.28 13.50
C THR A 148 11.84 -15.62 14.24
N GLU A 149 12.24 -15.60 15.51
CA GLU A 149 12.34 -16.81 16.32
C GLU A 149 10.97 -17.15 16.89
N THR A 150 10.69 -18.46 16.95
CA THR A 150 9.42 -18.97 17.47
C THR A 150 9.27 -18.63 18.95
N ASP A 151 8.12 -18.09 19.33
CA ASP A 151 7.68 -17.84 20.70
C ASP A 151 6.34 -18.53 20.99
N HIS A 152 5.47 -17.95 21.83
CA HIS A 152 4.14 -18.51 22.07
C HIS A 152 3.23 -18.41 20.84
N VAL A 153 2.69 -19.57 20.44
CA VAL A 153 1.66 -19.63 19.40
C VAL A 153 0.40 -18.91 19.87
N LEU A 154 -0.11 -17.98 19.06
CA LEU A 154 -1.42 -17.38 19.30
C LEU A 154 -2.53 -18.39 18.95
N GLU A 155 -3.45 -18.59 19.89
CA GLU A 155 -4.66 -19.38 19.67
C GLU A 155 -5.59 -18.71 18.64
N ASP A 156 -6.47 -19.49 18.00
CA ASP A 156 -7.33 -18.97 16.94
C ASP A 156 -8.18 -17.77 17.36
N ARG A 157 -8.79 -17.85 18.54
CA ARG A 157 -9.57 -16.75 19.15
C ARG A 157 -8.77 -15.45 19.32
N ALA A 158 -7.44 -15.53 19.38
CA ALA A 158 -6.60 -14.36 19.59
C ALA A 158 -6.69 -13.34 18.47
N LEU A 159 -6.88 -13.83 17.23
CA LEU A 159 -7.08 -13.01 16.04
C LEU A 159 -8.46 -12.35 16.04
N ASP A 160 -9.51 -13.13 16.29
CA ASP A 160 -10.88 -12.62 16.32
C ASP A 160 -11.06 -11.55 17.39
N ASP A 161 -10.45 -11.76 18.57
CA ASP A 161 -10.46 -10.79 19.65
C ASP A 161 -9.67 -9.52 19.31
N ALA A 162 -8.53 -9.64 18.61
CA ALA A 162 -7.77 -8.48 18.17
C ALA A 162 -8.55 -7.68 17.12
N TRP A 163 -9.18 -8.35 16.16
CA TRP A 163 -10.02 -7.68 15.17
C TRP A 163 -11.23 -7.00 15.83
N ARG A 164 -11.92 -7.68 16.74
CA ARG A 164 -13.05 -7.10 17.48
C ARG A 164 -12.63 -5.86 18.26
N TYR A 165 -11.51 -5.93 18.98
CA TYR A 165 -10.95 -4.80 19.70
C TYR A 165 -10.65 -3.61 18.77
N LEU A 166 -10.00 -3.85 17.64
CA LEU A 166 -9.69 -2.80 16.65
C LEU A 166 -10.96 -2.19 16.04
N ALA A 167 -11.94 -3.03 15.69
CA ALA A 167 -13.21 -2.59 15.13
C ALA A 167 -14.00 -1.75 16.14
N GLU A 168 -14.04 -2.15 17.41
CA GLU A 168 -14.65 -1.40 18.51
C GLU A 168 -13.97 -0.05 18.71
N LEU A 169 -12.63 -0.02 18.75
CA LEU A 169 -11.86 1.23 18.85
C LEU A 169 -12.17 2.20 17.71
N ALA A 170 -12.37 1.70 16.48
CA ALA A 170 -12.66 2.54 15.33
C ALA A 170 -14.15 2.85 15.15
N GLY A 171 -15.05 2.29 15.95
CA GLY A 171 -16.49 2.36 15.71
C GLY A 171 -16.91 1.72 14.38
N ALA A 172 -16.17 0.71 13.92
CA ALA A 172 -16.39 0.03 12.64
C ALA A 172 -17.29 -1.21 12.80
N ALA A 173 -17.96 -1.62 11.72
CA ALA A 173 -18.64 -2.91 11.68
C ALA A 173 -17.62 -4.05 11.43
N PRO A 174 -17.71 -5.21 12.10
CA PRO A 174 -16.67 -6.25 12.04
C PRO A 174 -16.65 -7.07 10.72
N ALA A 175 -17.17 -6.54 9.61
CA ALA A 175 -17.24 -7.25 8.32
C ALA A 175 -15.85 -7.41 7.67
N LEU A 176 -15.12 -8.44 8.12
CA LEU A 176 -13.84 -8.87 7.59
C LEU A 176 -13.85 -10.39 7.43
N GLU A 177 -13.65 -10.87 6.21
CA GLU A 177 -13.39 -12.29 5.98
C GLU A 177 -11.92 -12.59 6.27
N ILE A 178 -11.65 -13.64 7.05
CA ILE A 178 -10.27 -14.05 7.37
C ILE A 178 -10.00 -15.44 6.78
N ILE A 179 -9.06 -15.50 5.84
CA ILE A 179 -8.57 -16.74 5.24
C ILE A 179 -7.22 -17.10 5.88
N ARG A 180 -7.11 -18.29 6.45
CA ARG A 180 -5.87 -18.79 7.06
C ARG A 180 -5.10 -19.72 6.14
N THR A 181 -3.82 -19.45 5.91
CA THR A 181 -2.97 -20.20 4.98
C THR A 181 -1.50 -20.18 5.41
N ASP A 182 -0.74 -21.21 5.08
CA ASP A 182 0.72 -21.26 5.32
C ASP A 182 1.53 -20.92 4.06
N MET A 183 0.84 -20.68 2.95
CA MET A 183 1.46 -20.57 1.62
C MET A 183 2.08 -19.20 1.36
N VAL A 184 1.55 -18.17 2.02
CA VAL A 184 1.81 -16.78 1.66
C VAL A 184 1.95 -15.87 2.88
N ARG A 185 2.48 -14.68 2.66
CA ARG A 185 2.60 -13.64 3.69
C ARG A 185 1.21 -13.06 4.00
N PRO A 186 1.01 -12.50 5.22
CA PRO A 186 -0.18 -11.73 5.52
C PRO A 186 -0.48 -10.72 4.40
N ARG A 187 -1.76 -10.58 4.02
CA ARG A 187 -2.20 -9.58 3.04
C ARG A 187 -3.68 -9.24 3.20
N PHE A 188 -4.02 -7.97 3.15
CA PHE A 188 -5.38 -7.48 3.06
C PHE A 188 -5.79 -7.14 1.62
N PHE A 189 -7.06 -7.36 1.33
CA PHE A 189 -7.71 -7.12 0.05
C PHE A 189 -9.04 -6.38 0.29
N ALA A 190 -9.14 -5.14 -0.20
CA ALA A 190 -10.37 -4.35 -0.14
C ALA A 190 -11.34 -4.80 -1.26
N VAL A 191 -12.42 -5.50 -0.89
CA VAL A 191 -13.45 -5.96 -1.83
C VAL A 191 -14.44 -4.84 -2.13
N ASP A 192 -14.99 -4.26 -1.06
CA ASP A 192 -15.89 -3.11 -1.09
C ASP A 192 -15.40 -2.05 -0.10
N ARG A 193 -15.14 -0.85 -0.58
CA ARG A 193 -14.69 0.26 0.29
C ARG A 193 -15.78 0.64 1.27
N GLY A 194 -15.39 0.90 2.51
CA GLY A 194 -16.30 1.20 3.61
C GLY A 194 -17.16 0.01 4.06
N SER A 195 -16.97 -1.20 3.50
CA SER A 195 -17.83 -2.34 3.78
C SER A 195 -17.05 -3.63 4.03
N THR A 196 -16.54 -4.27 2.99
CA THR A 196 -16.09 -5.65 3.04
C THR A 196 -14.64 -5.78 2.57
N GLY A 197 -13.87 -6.60 3.26
CA GLY A 197 -12.53 -6.97 2.82
C GLY A 197 -12.16 -8.40 3.23
N ILE A 198 -11.05 -8.87 2.69
CA ILE A 198 -10.50 -10.20 2.94
C ILE A 198 -9.09 -10.04 3.50
N ALA A 199 -8.83 -10.56 4.68
CA ALA A 199 -7.49 -10.70 5.24
C ALA A 199 -7.01 -12.14 5.08
N VAL A 200 -5.92 -12.33 4.34
CA VAL A 200 -5.21 -13.60 4.25
C VAL A 200 -4.09 -13.58 5.27
N VAL A 201 -4.06 -14.53 6.20
CA VAL A 201 -3.11 -14.57 7.32
C VAL A 201 -2.49 -15.97 7.52
N PRO A 202 -1.31 -16.08 8.15
CA PRO A 202 -0.71 -17.36 8.55
C PRO A 202 -1.67 -18.22 9.38
N LYS A 203 -1.68 -19.55 9.19
CA LYS A 203 -2.42 -20.43 10.13
C LYS A 203 -1.83 -20.39 11.52
N VAL A 204 -0.50 -20.33 11.59
CA VAL A 204 0.26 -20.29 12.85
C VAL A 204 0.96 -18.94 12.99
N ILE A 205 0.56 -18.18 14.02
CA ILE A 205 1.18 -16.90 14.42
C ILE A 205 1.98 -17.14 15.71
N ASP A 206 3.28 -17.37 15.53
CA ASP A 206 4.21 -17.85 16.56
C ASP A 206 5.52 -17.06 16.58
N THR A 207 5.57 -15.90 15.92
CA THR A 207 6.74 -15.03 15.94
C THR A 207 6.29 -13.57 16.04
N PRO A 208 7.12 -12.69 16.61
CA PRO A 208 6.88 -11.25 16.58
C PRO A 208 6.69 -10.71 15.16
N ALA A 209 7.47 -11.20 14.18
CA ALA A 209 7.32 -10.84 12.78
C ALA A 209 5.93 -11.15 12.21
N LYS A 210 5.38 -12.33 12.49
CA LYS A 210 4.03 -12.70 12.04
C LYS A 210 2.95 -11.89 12.73
N ARG A 211 3.07 -11.62 14.04
CA ARG A 211 2.13 -10.76 14.77
C ARG A 211 2.06 -9.37 14.17
N PHE A 212 3.23 -8.75 13.94
CA PHE A 212 3.30 -7.45 13.29
C PHE A 212 2.66 -7.47 11.90
N GLY A 213 3.01 -8.46 11.07
CA GLY A 213 2.45 -8.60 9.73
C GLY A 213 0.92 -8.70 9.77
N VAL A 214 0.36 -9.50 10.66
CA VAL A 214 -1.10 -9.61 10.79
C VAL A 214 -1.74 -8.31 11.27
N LEU A 215 -1.18 -7.64 12.28
CA LEU A 215 -1.72 -6.36 12.76
C LEU A 215 -1.66 -5.25 11.71
N HIS A 216 -0.59 -5.21 10.91
CA HIS A 216 -0.45 -4.28 9.80
C HIS A 216 -1.58 -4.47 8.78
N GLU A 217 -1.86 -5.72 8.38
CA GLU A 217 -2.96 -6.00 7.44
C GLU A 217 -4.35 -5.76 8.05
N LEU A 218 -4.53 -5.99 9.35
CA LEU A 218 -5.77 -5.58 10.05
C LEU A 218 -5.92 -4.05 10.08
N GLY A 219 -4.82 -3.31 10.14
CA GLY A 219 -4.84 -1.87 10.03
C GLY A 219 -5.30 -1.39 8.66
N HIS A 220 -4.88 -2.04 7.56
CA HIS A 220 -5.45 -1.78 6.23
C HIS A 220 -6.96 -2.06 6.18
N ALA A 221 -7.41 -3.16 6.80
CA ALA A 221 -8.83 -3.47 6.89
C ALA A 221 -9.61 -2.37 7.60
N LEU A 222 -9.07 -1.85 8.70
CA LEU A 222 -9.67 -0.78 9.48
C LEU A 222 -9.77 0.52 8.66
N VAL A 223 -8.69 0.91 7.99
CA VAL A 223 -8.66 2.08 7.09
C VAL A 223 -9.71 1.96 5.98
N ASN A 224 -9.82 0.78 5.38
CA ASN A 224 -10.82 0.52 4.33
C ASN A 224 -12.25 0.68 4.84
N GLN A 225 -12.56 0.26 6.07
CA GLN A 225 -13.90 0.38 6.64
C GLN A 225 -14.31 1.81 6.99
N GLN A 226 -13.32 2.69 7.24
CA GLN A 226 -13.57 4.06 7.70
C GLN A 226 -13.73 5.07 6.55
N SER A 227 -13.50 4.67 5.31
CA SER A 227 -13.49 5.59 4.18
C SER A 227 -14.13 4.99 2.94
N SER A 228 -15.03 5.76 2.33
CA SER A 228 -15.48 5.55 0.95
C SER A 228 -14.48 6.12 -0.08
N TYR A 229 -13.45 6.85 0.40
CA TYR A 229 -12.44 7.49 -0.42
C TYR A 229 -11.20 6.61 -0.61
N GLU A 230 -10.60 6.70 -1.80
CA GLU A 230 -9.29 6.08 -2.06
C GLU A 230 -8.16 6.92 -1.48
N TRP A 231 -7.52 6.40 -0.45
CA TRP A 231 -6.33 7.01 0.09
C TRP A 231 -5.13 6.82 -0.84
N PRO A 232 -4.22 7.80 -0.92
CA PRO A 232 -2.90 7.55 -1.48
C PRO A 232 -2.22 6.44 -0.66
N ARG A 233 -1.41 5.61 -1.32
CA ARG A 233 -0.74 4.47 -0.68
C ARG A 233 -0.03 4.84 0.62
N ALA A 234 0.67 5.97 0.68
CA ALA A 234 1.38 6.38 1.89
C ALA A 234 0.47 6.59 3.12
N PHE A 235 -0.82 6.91 2.91
CA PHE A 235 -1.80 7.04 4.01
C PHE A 235 -2.38 5.71 4.44
N ASP A 236 -2.70 4.86 3.48
CA ASP A 236 -3.17 3.50 3.75
C ASP A 236 -2.11 2.73 4.57
N GLU A 237 -0.86 2.77 4.12
CA GLU A 237 0.30 2.23 4.84
C GLU A 237 0.52 2.92 6.20
N ALA A 238 0.19 4.21 6.34
CA ALA A 238 0.33 4.93 7.61
C ALA A 238 -0.70 4.43 8.63
N GLY A 239 -1.96 4.24 8.22
CA GLY A 239 -2.99 3.66 9.08
C GLY A 239 -2.64 2.23 9.50
N ALA A 240 -2.16 1.41 8.56
CA ALA A 240 -1.65 0.08 8.84
C ALA A 240 -0.49 0.08 9.83
N SER A 241 0.48 0.98 9.65
CA SER A 241 1.64 1.11 10.53
C SER A 241 1.23 1.63 11.91
N TYR A 242 0.32 2.59 11.98
CA TYR A 242 -0.22 3.13 13.23
C TYR A 242 -0.93 2.06 14.06
N VAL A 243 -1.77 1.22 13.44
CA VAL A 243 -2.40 0.07 14.11
C VAL A 243 -1.37 -0.96 14.55
N ALA A 244 -0.37 -1.27 13.71
CA ALA A 244 0.67 -2.23 14.08
C ALA A 244 1.54 -1.76 15.27
N ARG A 245 1.62 -0.44 15.54
CA ARG A 245 2.34 0.10 16.71
C ARG A 245 1.68 -0.21 18.04
N LEU A 246 0.42 -0.63 18.08
CA LEU A 246 -0.20 -1.12 19.33
C LEU A 246 0.58 -2.29 19.94
N MET A 247 1.31 -3.05 19.10
CA MET A 247 2.22 -4.11 19.53
C MET A 247 3.39 -3.61 20.40
N GLU A 248 3.70 -2.31 20.37
CA GLU A 248 4.80 -1.69 21.12
C GLU A 248 4.44 -1.42 22.59
N ALA A 249 3.15 -1.49 22.96
CA ALA A 249 2.65 -1.16 24.29
C ALA A 249 1.73 -2.28 24.84
N PRO A 250 2.05 -2.86 26.01
CA PRO A 250 1.37 -4.06 26.52
C PRO A 250 -0.09 -3.85 26.92
N ASP A 251 -0.49 -2.60 27.13
CA ASP A 251 -1.83 -2.16 27.54
C ASP A 251 -2.73 -1.75 26.36
N GLN A 252 -2.20 -1.68 25.14
CA GLN A 252 -2.86 -1.11 23.97
C GLN A 252 -3.46 -2.14 23.01
N ILE A 253 -3.29 -3.43 23.30
CA ILE A 253 -3.81 -4.54 22.51
C ILE A 253 -3.93 -5.76 23.43
N PRO A 254 -4.80 -6.77 23.16
CA PRO A 254 -4.80 -7.99 23.96
C PRO A 254 -3.38 -8.53 24.15
N GLY A 255 -2.92 -8.57 25.41
CA GLY A 255 -1.48 -8.57 25.75
C GLY A 255 -0.63 -9.67 25.10
N ARG A 256 -1.25 -10.76 24.65
CA ARG A 256 -0.62 -11.81 23.84
C ARG A 256 -0.02 -11.32 22.52
N TRP A 257 -0.47 -10.18 22.00
CA TRP A 257 0.02 -9.57 20.75
C TRP A 257 1.26 -8.72 20.95
N TYR A 258 1.50 -8.20 22.16
CA TYR A 258 2.64 -7.35 22.48
C TYR A 258 3.99 -8.04 22.18
N SER A 259 4.98 -7.24 21.79
CA SER A 259 6.38 -7.68 21.80
C SER A 259 7.31 -6.51 22.11
N PRO A 260 8.28 -6.70 23.04
CA PRO A 260 9.29 -5.68 23.31
C PRO A 260 10.22 -5.43 22.11
N LEU A 261 10.24 -6.33 21.12
CA LEU A 261 11.05 -6.17 19.91
C LEU A 261 10.41 -5.26 18.86
N ALA A 262 9.11 -4.94 19.00
CA ALA A 262 8.35 -4.26 17.96
C ALA A 262 8.89 -2.87 17.62
N SER A 263 9.26 -2.07 18.62
CA SER A 263 9.79 -0.71 18.43
C SER A 263 11.15 -0.71 17.73
N VAL A 264 12.05 -1.62 18.13
CA VAL A 264 13.36 -1.81 17.49
C VAL A 264 13.17 -2.30 16.05
N ALA A 265 12.22 -3.21 15.82
CA ALA A 265 11.89 -3.73 14.49
C ALA A 265 11.32 -2.65 13.56
N ARG A 266 10.49 -1.74 14.09
CA ARG A 266 9.98 -0.59 13.33
C ARG A 266 11.11 0.32 12.87
N ALA A 267 11.97 0.77 13.79
CA ALA A 267 13.12 1.61 13.45
C ALA A 267 14.00 0.97 12.35
N ARG A 268 14.27 -0.34 12.48
CA ARG A 268 15.01 -1.11 11.49
C ARG A 268 14.32 -1.17 10.13
N ARG A 269 13.02 -1.49 10.08
CA ARG A 269 12.26 -1.56 8.82
C ARG A 269 12.24 -0.21 8.09
N THR A 270 12.02 0.88 8.84
CA THR A 270 12.05 2.24 8.29
C THR A 270 13.42 2.59 7.71
N GLN A 271 14.51 2.19 8.35
CA GLN A 271 15.85 2.37 7.80
C GLN A 271 16.08 1.54 6.53
N ILE A 272 15.63 0.28 6.49
CA ILE A 272 15.73 -0.55 5.28
C ILE A 272 14.95 0.09 4.13
N ALA A 273 13.72 0.56 4.36
CA ALA A 273 12.92 1.23 3.35
C ALA A 273 13.60 2.51 2.82
N ARG A 274 14.27 3.29 3.69
CA ARG A 274 15.07 4.47 3.28
C ARG A 274 16.25 4.08 2.38
N VAL A 275 16.97 3.01 2.72
CA VAL A 275 18.05 2.48 1.88
C VAL A 275 17.51 2.03 0.52
N LEU A 276 16.40 1.29 0.50
CA LEU A 276 15.80 0.79 -0.73
C LEU A 276 15.24 1.93 -1.62
N ASP A 277 14.60 2.95 -1.03
CA ASP A 277 14.16 4.16 -1.75
C ASP A 277 15.37 4.88 -2.39
N THR A 278 16.46 5.02 -1.64
CA THR A 278 17.71 5.62 -2.15
C THR A 278 18.26 4.84 -3.34
N VAL A 279 18.33 3.50 -3.23
CA VAL A 279 18.77 2.62 -4.32
C VAL A 279 17.85 2.73 -5.53
N GLU A 280 16.54 2.78 -5.33
CA GLU A 280 15.55 2.87 -6.40
C GLU A 280 15.70 4.17 -7.19
N ARG A 281 15.87 5.31 -6.51
CA ARG A 281 16.06 6.63 -7.13
C ARG A 281 17.38 6.76 -7.89
N THR A 282 18.41 6.06 -7.43
CA THR A 282 19.77 6.14 -8.00
C THR A 282 20.05 5.00 -8.96
N ILE A 283 19.07 4.16 -9.29
CA ILE A 283 19.31 2.91 -10.01
C ILE A 283 19.95 3.09 -11.39
N GLN A 284 19.74 4.25 -12.02
CA GLN A 284 20.33 4.61 -13.31
C GLN A 284 21.79 5.11 -13.20
N ASN A 285 22.23 5.57 -12.02
CA ASN A 285 23.54 6.16 -11.77
C ASN A 285 24.24 5.40 -10.62
N PRO A 286 25.08 4.39 -10.92
CA PRO A 286 25.48 3.40 -9.93
C PRO A 286 26.42 3.95 -8.86
N THR A 287 26.02 3.78 -7.60
CA THR A 287 26.92 3.38 -6.51
C THR A 287 26.85 1.85 -6.36
N ASP A 288 27.88 1.23 -5.79
CA ASP A 288 27.81 -0.21 -5.48
C ASP A 288 26.65 -0.47 -4.50
N PRO A 289 25.61 -1.23 -4.91
CA PRO A 289 24.45 -1.42 -4.06
C PRO A 289 24.82 -2.31 -2.86
N PRO A 290 24.23 -2.08 -1.68
CA PRO A 290 24.59 -2.81 -0.46
C PRO A 290 24.11 -4.28 -0.44
N PHE A 291 23.51 -4.77 -1.53
CA PHE A 291 22.99 -6.13 -1.63
C PHE A 291 23.62 -6.88 -2.82
N ALA A 292 23.94 -8.16 -2.59
CA ALA A 292 24.48 -9.05 -3.63
C ALA A 292 23.52 -9.24 -4.83
N LYS A 293 22.21 -9.19 -4.58
CA LYS A 293 21.15 -9.29 -5.60
C LYS A 293 20.10 -8.21 -5.37
N PRO A 294 19.38 -7.76 -6.41
CA PRO A 294 18.30 -6.81 -6.25
C PRO A 294 17.23 -7.38 -5.30
N PRO A 295 16.86 -6.65 -4.24
CA PRO A 295 15.76 -7.03 -3.36
C PRO A 295 14.45 -7.18 -4.13
N TRP A 296 13.65 -8.17 -3.74
CA TRP A 296 12.36 -8.50 -4.38
C TRP A 296 11.44 -7.27 -4.52
N ALA A 297 11.43 -6.41 -3.50
CA ALA A 297 10.61 -5.20 -3.48
C ALA A 297 10.93 -4.24 -4.64
N LEU A 298 12.21 -4.03 -4.98
CA LEU A 298 12.60 -3.16 -6.08
C LEU A 298 12.17 -3.72 -7.44
N TRP A 299 12.10 -5.05 -7.55
CA TRP A 299 11.71 -5.71 -8.78
C TRP A 299 10.20 -5.63 -9.02
N HIS A 300 9.41 -5.90 -7.98
CA HIS A 300 7.98 -6.13 -8.12
C HIS A 300 7.09 -4.96 -7.71
N ASP A 301 7.58 -4.03 -6.89
CA ASP A 301 6.75 -3.02 -6.26
C ASP A 301 7.44 -1.63 -6.26
N PRO A 302 7.60 -1.01 -7.44
CA PRO A 302 8.34 0.23 -7.57
C PRO A 302 7.66 1.39 -6.83
N GLY A 303 8.44 2.22 -6.15
CA GLY A 303 7.97 3.37 -5.35
C GLY A 303 7.33 3.01 -4.00
N ALA A 304 7.18 1.71 -3.69
CA ALA A 304 6.61 1.25 -2.42
C ALA A 304 7.44 1.67 -1.20
N GLN A 305 8.77 1.73 -1.37
CA GLN A 305 9.68 1.98 -0.26
C GLN A 305 9.58 3.42 0.22
N ALA A 306 9.51 4.37 -0.70
CA ALA A 306 9.20 5.75 -0.38
C ALA A 306 7.81 5.91 0.27
N ALA A 307 6.82 5.13 -0.15
CA ALA A 307 5.49 5.15 0.45
C ALA A 307 5.56 4.69 1.91
N TYR A 308 6.28 3.61 2.20
CA TYR A 308 6.50 3.11 3.56
C TYR A 308 7.26 4.12 4.43
N VAL A 309 8.31 4.76 3.91
CA VAL A 309 9.05 5.80 4.67
C VAL A 309 8.15 6.97 5.02
N ARG A 310 7.32 7.43 4.06
CA ARG A 310 6.35 8.50 4.31
C ARG A 310 5.27 8.06 5.30
N ALA A 311 4.79 6.83 5.17
CA ALA A 311 3.77 6.25 6.03
C ALA A 311 4.22 6.21 7.50
N GLU A 312 5.44 5.76 7.76
CA GLU A 312 6.01 5.73 9.11
C GLU A 312 6.18 7.14 9.71
N ALA A 313 6.54 8.14 8.89
CA ALA A 313 6.60 9.53 9.35
C ALA A 313 5.22 10.09 9.71
N ILE A 314 4.19 9.77 8.90
CA ILE A 314 2.79 10.14 9.21
C ILE A 314 2.35 9.44 10.49
N ALA A 315 2.52 8.12 10.59
CA ALA A 315 2.15 7.36 11.78
C ALA A 315 2.87 7.83 13.06
N GLU A 316 4.11 8.30 12.95
CA GLU A 316 4.86 8.93 14.06
C GLU A 316 4.26 10.26 14.49
N ASP A 317 3.93 11.13 13.54
CA ASP A 317 3.28 12.41 13.84
C ASP A 317 1.91 12.21 14.50
N ILE A 318 1.09 11.28 13.99
CA ILE A 318 -0.19 10.89 14.59
C ILE A 318 0.00 10.43 16.03
N TRP A 319 0.89 9.46 16.24
CA TRP A 319 1.14 8.90 17.57
C TRP A 319 1.66 9.95 18.55
N THR A 320 2.51 10.86 18.09
CA THR A 320 3.07 11.92 18.95
C THR A 320 2.01 12.95 19.33
N ARG A 321 1.12 13.32 18.40
CA ARG A 321 0.08 14.34 18.63
C ARG A 321 -1.11 13.80 19.41
N LEU A 322 -1.59 12.60 19.05
CA LEU A 322 -2.85 12.05 19.52
C LEU A 322 -2.65 10.96 20.59
N GLY A 323 -1.45 10.37 20.65
CA GLY A 323 -1.17 9.20 21.47
C GLY A 323 -1.68 7.91 20.79
N PRO A 324 -1.83 6.81 21.54
CA PRO A 324 -2.50 5.62 21.03
C PRO A 324 -4.00 5.88 20.81
N PRO A 325 -4.68 5.09 19.95
CA PRO A 325 -6.13 5.08 19.82
C PRO A 325 -6.83 4.96 21.17
N ARG A 326 -7.90 5.74 21.37
CA ARG A 326 -8.70 5.71 22.60
C ARG A 326 -10.16 5.44 22.25
N GLU A 327 -10.87 4.77 23.17
CA GLU A 327 -12.30 4.53 23.03
C GLU A 327 -13.07 5.84 22.71
N GLY A 328 -13.89 5.82 21.66
CA GLY A 328 -14.72 6.95 21.26
C GLY A 328 -14.08 7.98 20.33
N LEU A 329 -12.79 7.83 20.00
CA LEU A 329 -12.13 8.56 18.90
C LEU A 329 -11.89 7.59 17.75
N SER A 330 -12.59 7.76 16.63
CA SER A 330 -12.41 6.83 15.52
C SER A 330 -11.01 7.02 14.93
N ILE A 331 -10.22 5.94 14.88
CA ILE A 331 -8.96 5.87 14.14
C ILE A 331 -9.15 6.39 12.70
N GLY A 332 -10.35 6.19 12.15
CA GLY A 332 -10.80 6.78 10.89
C GLY A 332 -10.77 8.30 10.87
N GLN A 333 -11.33 8.98 11.88
CA GLN A 333 -11.33 10.45 11.97
C GLN A 333 -9.92 11.03 12.16
N ASP A 334 -9.08 10.38 12.96
CA ASP A 334 -7.68 10.80 13.14
C ASP A 334 -6.91 10.73 11.82
N LEU A 335 -7.08 9.62 11.08
CA LEU A 335 -6.46 9.42 9.77
C LEU A 335 -7.07 10.35 8.70
N VAL A 336 -8.39 10.59 8.72
CA VAL A 336 -9.08 11.52 7.81
C VAL A 336 -8.66 12.97 8.06
N TYR A 337 -8.54 13.39 9.32
CA TYR A 337 -8.13 14.74 9.68
C TYR A 337 -6.72 15.04 9.17
N LEU A 338 -5.77 14.12 9.40
CA LEU A 338 -4.43 14.24 8.85
C LEU A 338 -4.40 14.11 7.32
N ALA A 339 -5.24 13.28 6.74
CA ALA A 339 -5.31 13.18 5.30
C ALA A 339 -5.84 14.45 4.63
N ILE A 340 -6.82 15.14 5.22
CA ILE A 340 -7.29 16.45 4.73
C ILE A 340 -6.18 17.52 4.86
N GLU A 341 -5.46 17.55 5.99
CA GLU A 341 -4.34 18.48 6.22
C GLU A 341 -3.17 18.24 5.24
N LEU A 342 -2.96 16.99 4.83
CA LEU A 342 -1.88 16.61 3.92
C LEU A 342 -2.28 16.61 2.43
N ASP A 343 -3.57 16.37 2.10
CA ASP A 343 -4.15 16.39 0.74
C ASP A 343 -4.46 17.81 0.25
N SER A 344 -4.78 18.75 1.15
CA SER A 344 -4.88 20.19 0.82
C SER A 344 -3.59 20.79 0.24
N ASN A 345 -2.47 20.07 0.36
CA ASN A 345 -1.20 20.44 -0.25
C ASN A 345 -0.95 19.74 -1.61
N LEU A 346 -1.75 18.76 -2.06
CA LEU A 346 -1.53 17.94 -3.27
C LEU A 346 -1.90 18.71 -4.54
N ALA A 347 -1.18 19.80 -4.82
CA ALA A 347 -1.19 20.44 -6.13
C ALA A 347 -0.47 19.51 -7.14
N ILE A 348 -1.24 18.85 -7.99
CA ILE A 348 -0.75 18.16 -9.20
C ILE A 348 -0.66 19.15 -10.35
#